data_AF-A0A926G9H1-F1
#
_entry.id   AF-A0A926G9H1-F1
#
_cell.length_a   1.000
_cell.length_b   1.000
_cell.length_c   1.000
_cell.angle_alpha   90.00
_cell.angle_beta   90.00
_cell.angle_gamma   90.00
#
_symmetry.space_group_name_H-M   'P 1'
#
loop_
_entity.id
_entity.type
_entity.pdbx_description
1 polymer ?
#
loop_
_entity_poly.entity_id
_entity_poly.type
_entity_poly.pdbx_seq_one_letter_code
_entity_poly.pdbx_strand_id
1 'polypeptide(L)'
;MLEFTDEEKREVIDYYLGQSPEGTEVRFAQKVYAESVIGHTHAVWDIHASDGRWWVITNPTNLYSQEQFPNLDLAITFHMGLCLRIPRNDVKQVDVESVRPFTSVLHAIGQCEAALAQANDPGAFRAIGVRCRENLLAFVHAAQDAYDWPEQDLPQRSNFKLWVERIFDAFLSGADNRERRRLIKTTLKETWDYVNWLTHSQSGKWMDAEVATNAVSHAIGMATSICVRHLRGVPDQCPACESHRLFPEEGLDPNNPEVIFERPLCSECGWAGDAAPVGERSEEEIAQFITREGENSDECGVMKTPLKEVLGKRPR
;
A
#
# COMPACT_ATOMS: atom_id res chain seq x y z
N MET A 1 29.97 -12.87 14.36
CA MET A 1 29.59 -12.98 12.93
C MET A 1 28.09 -13.19 12.95
N LEU A 2 27.31 -12.36 12.25
CA LEU A 2 25.85 -12.49 12.30
C LEU A 2 25.42 -13.72 11.50
N GLU A 3 24.43 -14.43 12.02
CA GLU A 3 23.79 -15.53 11.29
C GLU A 3 22.96 -14.98 10.13
N PHE A 4 22.93 -15.73 9.03
CA PHE A 4 22.18 -15.42 7.83
C PHE A 4 21.83 -16.73 7.10
N THR A 5 20.78 -16.68 6.30
CA THR A 5 20.35 -17.81 5.47
C THR A 5 21.03 -17.77 4.09
N ASP A 6 21.12 -18.92 3.43
CA ASP A 6 21.64 -18.99 2.05
C ASP A 6 20.76 -18.22 1.05
N GLU A 7 19.47 -18.08 1.35
CA GLU A 7 18.53 -17.28 0.57
C GLU A 7 18.85 -15.78 0.68
N GLU A 8 18.98 -15.24 1.89
CA GLU A 8 19.37 -13.84 2.11
C GLU A 8 20.71 -13.51 1.43
N LYS A 9 21.69 -14.43 1.52
CA LYS A 9 22.99 -14.24 0.87
C LYS A 9 22.85 -14.20 -0.65
N ARG A 10 22.03 -15.09 -1.23
CA ARG A 10 21.80 -15.15 -2.67
C ARG A 10 21.11 -13.89 -3.18
N GLU A 11 20.06 -13.44 -2.50
CA GLU A 11 19.34 -12.20 -2.86
C GLU A 11 20.25 -10.98 -2.91
N VAL A 12 21.15 -10.83 -1.93
CA VAL A 12 22.11 -9.73 -1.89
C VAL A 12 23.14 -9.82 -3.01
N ILE A 13 23.64 -11.02 -3.31
CA ILE A 13 24.59 -11.25 -4.40
C ILE A 13 23.93 -10.98 -5.75
N ASP A 14 22.73 -11.51 -5.98
CA ASP A 14 21.97 -11.32 -7.21
C ASP A 14 21.64 -9.85 -7.44
N TYR A 15 21.24 -9.14 -6.38
CA TYR A 15 21.02 -7.69 -6.45
C TYR A 15 22.29 -6.93 -6.83
N TYR A 16 23.41 -7.23 -6.17
CA TYR A 16 24.69 -6.59 -6.47
C TYR A 16 25.13 -6.85 -7.91
N LEU A 17 25.12 -8.11 -8.35
CA LEU A 17 25.49 -8.48 -9.72
C LEU A 17 24.57 -7.83 -10.77
N GLY A 18 23.26 -7.72 -10.49
CA GLY A 18 22.30 -7.06 -11.37
C GLY A 18 22.52 -5.55 -11.52
N GLN A 19 23.27 -4.92 -10.61
CA GLN A 19 23.65 -3.50 -10.68
C GLN A 19 25.10 -3.28 -11.14
N SER A 20 25.87 -4.36 -11.29
CA SER A 20 27.28 -4.32 -11.67
C SER A 20 27.48 -4.54 -13.18
N PRO A 21 28.65 -4.13 -13.74
CA PRO A 21 29.01 -4.43 -15.11
C PRO A 21 29.00 -5.93 -15.43
N GLU A 22 28.74 -6.27 -16.69
CA GLU A 22 28.79 -7.66 -17.16
C GLU A 22 30.17 -8.27 -16.93
N GLY A 23 30.20 -9.47 -16.36
CA GLY A 23 31.43 -10.18 -15.99
C GLY A 23 31.99 -9.85 -14.61
N THR A 24 31.31 -9.03 -13.80
CA THR A 24 31.66 -8.87 -12.37
C THR A 24 31.42 -10.17 -11.59
N GLU A 25 32.38 -10.54 -10.74
CA GLU A 25 32.31 -11.74 -9.90
C GLU A 25 32.40 -11.39 -8.41
N VAL A 26 31.51 -11.96 -7.59
CA VAL A 26 31.56 -11.86 -6.13
C VAL A 26 32.50 -12.95 -5.58
N ARG A 27 33.53 -12.52 -4.84
CA ARG A 27 34.51 -13.42 -4.19
C ARG A 27 34.18 -13.67 -2.74
N PHE A 28 33.52 -12.71 -2.09
CA PHE A 28 33.18 -12.78 -0.66
C PHE A 28 31.90 -12.00 -0.40
N ALA A 29 31.04 -12.55 0.47
CA ALA A 29 29.82 -11.91 0.93
C ALA A 29 29.53 -12.32 2.37
N GLN A 30 29.42 -11.34 3.26
CA GLN A 30 29.19 -11.56 4.69
C GLN A 30 28.26 -10.50 5.28
N LYS A 31 27.25 -10.92 6.05
CA LYS A 31 26.43 -10.03 6.88
C LYS A 31 27.25 -9.55 8.08
N VAL A 32 27.51 -8.26 8.16
CA VAL A 32 28.40 -7.66 9.18
C VAL A 32 27.64 -6.89 10.25
N TYR A 33 26.46 -6.38 9.93
CA TYR A 33 25.63 -5.60 10.84
C TYR A 33 24.16 -5.75 10.52
N ALA A 34 23.29 -5.57 11.51
CA ALA A 34 21.86 -5.47 11.32
C ALA A 34 21.24 -4.60 12.41
N GLU A 35 20.34 -3.70 12.03
CA GLU A 35 19.61 -2.83 12.97
C GLU A 35 18.15 -2.71 12.53
N SER A 36 17.23 -2.59 13.48
CA SER A 36 15.82 -2.36 13.17
C SER A 36 15.45 -0.90 13.41
N VAL A 37 15.07 -0.19 12.35
CA VAL A 37 14.74 1.24 12.36
C VAL A 37 13.43 1.44 11.61
N ILE A 38 12.47 2.16 12.22
CA ILE A 38 11.16 2.51 11.62
C ILE A 38 10.41 1.29 11.05
N GLY A 39 10.40 0.18 11.81
CA GLY A 39 9.60 -1.02 11.48
C GLY A 39 10.22 -1.99 10.48
N HIS A 40 11.45 -1.74 10.01
CA HIS A 40 12.18 -2.65 9.13
C HIS A 40 13.55 -2.98 9.70
N THR A 41 14.03 -4.19 9.42
CA THR A 41 15.41 -4.60 9.73
C THR A 41 16.29 -4.30 8.52
N HIS A 42 17.26 -3.41 8.71
CA HIS A 42 18.30 -3.10 7.74
C HIS A 42 19.52 -3.97 8.04
N ALA A 43 19.85 -4.87 7.12
CA ALA A 43 21.05 -5.67 7.20
C ALA A 43 22.13 -5.06 6.33
N VAL A 44 23.37 -5.03 6.83
CA VAL A 44 24.53 -4.58 6.08
C VAL A 44 25.44 -5.76 5.76
N TRP A 45 25.80 -5.86 4.49
CA TRP A 45 26.66 -6.88 3.93
C TRP A 45 27.95 -6.27 3.41
N ASP A 46 29.08 -6.89 3.75
CA ASP A 46 30.39 -6.62 3.16
C ASP A 46 30.57 -7.53 1.94
N ILE A 47 30.62 -6.93 0.76
CA ILE A 47 30.81 -7.61 -0.53
C ILE A 47 32.19 -7.29 -1.07
N HIS A 48 32.97 -8.32 -1.38
CA HIS A 48 34.22 -8.16 -2.12
C HIS A 48 34.05 -8.80 -3.49
N ALA A 49 34.25 -8.01 -4.53
CA ALA A 49 34.05 -8.42 -5.90
C ALA A 49 35.28 -8.10 -6.75
N SER A 50 35.23 -8.49 -8.02
CA SER A 50 36.27 -8.16 -9.00
C SER A 50 36.40 -6.66 -9.27
N ASP A 51 35.31 -5.89 -9.12
CA ASP A 51 35.26 -4.45 -9.40
C ASP A 51 35.50 -3.55 -8.18
N GLY A 52 35.59 -4.11 -6.97
CA GLY A 52 35.80 -3.34 -5.74
C GLY A 52 35.22 -3.97 -4.49
N ARG A 53 35.11 -3.14 -3.44
CA ARG A 53 34.48 -3.49 -2.16
C ARG A 53 33.26 -2.61 -1.91
N TRP A 54 32.21 -3.22 -1.41
CA TRP A 54 30.90 -2.60 -1.31
C TRP A 54 30.24 -2.91 0.03
N TRP A 55 29.51 -1.93 0.56
CA TRP A 55 28.46 -2.17 1.54
C TRP A 55 27.14 -2.32 0.81
N VAL A 56 26.43 -3.42 1.05
CA VAL A 56 25.05 -3.58 0.59
C VAL A 56 24.14 -3.51 1.80
N ILE A 57 23.25 -2.52 1.83
CA ILE A 57 22.32 -2.29 2.94
C ILE A 57 20.91 -2.60 2.46
N THR A 58 20.16 -3.42 3.20
CA THR A 58 18.81 -3.88 2.80
C THR A 58 17.68 -2.97 3.30
N ASN A 59 16.53 -3.07 2.62
CA ASN A 59 15.25 -2.44 2.96
C ASN A 59 15.23 -0.90 3.00
N PRO A 60 15.35 -0.18 1.87
CA PRO A 60 15.50 -0.68 0.50
C PRO A 60 16.92 -1.16 0.22
N THR A 61 17.11 -2.13 -0.68
CA THR A 61 18.45 -2.64 -0.98
C THR A 61 19.25 -1.64 -1.81
N ASN A 62 20.42 -1.21 -1.35
CA ASN A 62 21.27 -0.25 -2.07
C ASN A 62 22.77 -0.52 -1.87
N LEU A 63 23.59 -0.05 -2.83
CA LEU A 63 25.03 -0.25 -2.91
C LEU A 63 25.81 1.01 -2.50
N TYR A 64 26.82 0.84 -1.66
CA TYR A 64 27.73 1.91 -1.25
C TYR A 64 29.17 1.46 -1.44
N SER A 65 29.90 2.11 -2.35
CA SER A 65 31.33 1.81 -2.53
C SER A 65 32.09 2.14 -1.25
N GLN A 66 32.96 1.23 -0.81
CA GLN A 66 33.81 1.46 0.37
C GLN A 66 34.86 2.54 0.12
N GLU A 67 35.14 2.90 -1.14
CA GLU A 67 36.01 4.03 -1.47
C GLU A 67 35.34 5.37 -1.07
N GLN A 68 34.03 5.49 -1.27
CA GLN A 68 33.25 6.68 -0.92
C GLN A 68 32.74 6.64 0.53
N PHE A 69 32.44 5.43 1.03
CA PHE A 69 31.95 5.17 2.37
C PHE A 69 32.93 4.24 3.12
N PRO A 70 34.10 4.74 3.56
CA PRO A 70 35.14 3.91 4.16
C PRO A 70 34.76 3.31 5.52
N ASN A 71 33.71 3.85 6.16
CA ASN A 71 33.17 3.34 7.40
C ASN A 71 31.71 2.89 7.21
N LEU A 72 31.39 1.73 7.79
CA LEU A 72 30.04 1.21 7.97
C LEU A 72 29.08 2.25 8.57
N ASP A 73 29.50 2.94 9.64
CA ASP A 73 28.62 3.91 10.34
C ASP A 73 28.21 5.07 9.42
N LEU A 74 29.13 5.48 8.53
CA LEU A 74 28.87 6.53 7.55
C LEU A 74 27.89 6.04 6.48
N ALA A 75 28.08 4.81 5.99
CA ALA A 75 27.19 4.19 5.01
C ALA A 75 25.77 4.04 5.56
N ILE A 76 25.62 3.49 6.78
CA ILE A 76 24.30 3.28 7.38
C ILE A 76 23.62 4.60 7.76
N THR A 77 24.34 5.58 8.30
CA THR A 77 23.77 6.90 8.63
C THR A 77 23.28 7.60 7.37
N PHE A 78 24.06 7.54 6.28
CA PHE A 78 23.65 8.11 5.00
C PHE A 78 22.45 7.38 4.41
N HIS A 79 22.46 6.04 4.42
CA HIS A 79 21.35 5.21 3.97
C HIS A 79 20.06 5.50 4.74
N MET A 80 20.12 5.58 6.07
CA MET A 80 18.99 5.97 6.92
C MET A 80 18.53 7.40 6.64
N GLY A 81 19.47 8.32 6.47
CA GLY A 81 19.18 9.70 6.08
C GLY A 81 18.49 9.82 4.73
N LEU A 82 18.80 8.93 3.77
CA LEU A 82 18.08 8.80 2.50
C LEU A 82 16.69 8.18 2.70
N CYS A 83 16.57 7.10 3.48
CA CYS A 83 15.28 6.46 3.78
C CYS A 83 14.27 7.41 4.44
N LEU A 84 14.77 8.41 5.19
CA LEU A 84 13.97 9.47 5.80
C LEU A 84 13.58 10.61 4.85
N ARG A 85 14.35 10.85 3.77
CA ARG A 85 14.23 12.03 2.90
C ARG A 85 13.73 11.73 1.51
N ILE A 86 14.03 10.54 0.99
CA ILE A 86 13.33 9.99 -0.14
C ILE A 86 11.89 9.88 0.36
N PRO A 87 10.93 10.63 -0.20
CA PRO A 87 9.53 10.39 0.11
C PRO A 87 9.35 8.89 -0.05
N ARG A 88 8.61 8.26 0.86
CA ARG A 88 8.14 6.90 0.63
C ARG A 88 7.13 6.88 -0.53
N ASN A 89 7.49 7.43 -1.69
CA ASN A 89 6.87 7.17 -2.97
C ASN A 89 7.07 5.70 -3.39
N ASP A 90 7.87 4.93 -2.61
CA ASP A 90 7.92 3.47 -2.59
C ASP A 90 7.40 2.83 -1.27
N VAL A 91 6.57 3.52 -0.46
CA VAL A 91 5.26 2.88 -0.25
C VAL A 91 4.79 2.88 -1.67
N LYS A 92 4.90 1.72 -2.36
CA LYS A 92 4.40 1.53 -3.74
C LYS A 92 3.34 2.58 -3.90
N GLN A 93 3.49 3.57 -4.80
CA GLN A 93 2.33 4.31 -5.28
C GLN A 93 1.26 3.25 -5.34
N VAL A 94 0.32 3.31 -4.38
CA VAL A 94 -0.56 2.18 -4.13
C VAL A 94 -1.18 2.05 -5.49
N ASP A 95 -0.88 0.97 -6.20
CA ASP A 95 -1.25 0.90 -7.60
C ASP A 95 -2.73 1.23 -7.59
N VAL A 96 -3.07 2.34 -8.27
CA VAL A 96 -4.18 3.24 -7.87
C VAL A 96 -5.54 2.58 -8.13
N GLU A 97 -5.53 1.30 -8.46
CA GLU A 97 -6.69 0.46 -8.66
C GLU A 97 -7.08 -0.37 -7.42
N SER A 98 -6.18 -0.54 -6.44
CA SER A 98 -6.43 -1.40 -5.27
C SER A 98 -7.26 -0.76 -4.12
N VAL A 99 -7.63 0.53 -4.22
CA VAL A 99 -8.36 1.27 -3.16
C VAL A 99 -9.42 2.24 -3.70
N ARG A 100 -9.90 2.05 -4.95
CA ARG A 100 -10.63 3.05 -5.74
C ARG A 100 -11.66 3.94 -5.00
N PRO A 101 -12.54 3.44 -4.10
CA PRO A 101 -13.44 4.33 -3.34
C PRO A 101 -12.71 5.30 -2.40
N PHE A 102 -11.57 4.91 -1.85
CA PHE A 102 -10.80 5.66 -0.86
C PHE A 102 -9.54 6.32 -1.44
N THR A 103 -9.26 6.17 -2.75
CA THR A 103 -8.08 6.77 -3.41
C THR A 103 -7.97 8.27 -3.14
N SER A 104 -9.08 9.01 -3.30
CA SER A 104 -9.13 10.45 -3.02
C SER A 104 -8.80 10.78 -1.56
N VAL A 105 -9.23 9.93 -0.62
CA VAL A 105 -8.97 10.07 0.81
C VAL A 105 -7.50 9.86 1.12
N LEU A 106 -6.87 8.83 0.54
CA LEU A 106 -5.44 8.56 0.72
C LEU A 106 -4.56 9.67 0.15
N HIS A 107 -4.91 10.20 -1.02
CA HIS A 107 -4.23 11.38 -1.58
C HIS A 107 -4.40 12.61 -0.68
N ALA A 108 -5.60 12.83 -0.13
CA ALA A 108 -5.87 13.98 0.74
C ALA A 108 -5.12 13.89 2.09
N ILE A 109 -4.80 12.68 2.57
CA ILE A 109 -3.90 12.49 3.72
C ILE A 109 -2.48 12.96 3.38
N GLY A 110 -1.92 12.53 2.23
CA GLY A 110 -0.59 12.98 1.79
C GLY A 110 -0.51 14.49 1.60
N GLN A 111 -1.58 15.12 1.10
CA GLN A 111 -1.67 16.58 1.02
C GLN A 111 -1.72 17.26 2.39
N CYS A 112 -2.30 16.61 3.40
CA CYS A 112 -2.33 17.12 4.77
C CYS A 112 -0.93 17.09 5.40
N GLU A 113 -0.16 16.02 5.18
CA GLU A 113 1.23 15.90 5.62
C GLU A 113 2.12 16.96 4.95
N ALA A 114 1.96 17.17 3.64
CA ALA A 114 2.65 18.23 2.92
C ALA A 114 2.30 19.63 3.44
N ALA A 115 1.03 19.87 3.79
CA ALA A 115 0.59 21.13 4.38
C ALA A 115 1.17 21.36 5.79
N LEU A 116 1.27 20.31 6.61
CA LEU A 116 1.88 20.38 7.94
C LEU A 116 3.35 20.82 7.85
N ALA A 117 4.09 20.31 6.86
CA ALA A 117 5.50 20.67 6.65
C ALA A 117 5.72 22.18 6.38
N GLN A 118 4.69 22.89 5.91
CA GLN A 118 4.73 24.32 5.62
C GLN A 118 4.07 25.19 6.72
N ALA A 119 3.42 24.57 7.71
CA ALA A 119 2.67 25.29 8.73
C ALA A 119 3.60 25.94 9.78
N ASN A 120 3.49 27.26 9.97
CA ASN A 120 4.38 28.02 10.86
C ASN A 120 3.67 28.95 11.86
N ASP A 121 2.34 29.03 11.83
CA ASP A 121 1.55 29.87 12.74
C ASP A 121 0.31 29.16 13.31
N PRO A 122 -0.28 29.65 14.41
CA PRO A 122 -1.46 29.04 15.03
C PRO A 122 -2.68 28.92 14.10
N GLY A 123 -2.86 29.84 13.17
CA GLY A 123 -3.90 29.78 12.14
C GLY A 123 -3.66 28.62 11.17
N ALA A 124 -2.42 28.40 10.76
CA ALA A 124 -2.04 27.24 9.94
C ALA A 124 -2.31 25.91 10.68
N PHE A 125 -1.98 25.80 11.97
CA PHE A 125 -2.26 24.58 12.76
C PHE A 125 -3.75 24.28 12.88
N ARG A 126 -4.59 25.31 13.04
CA ARG A 126 -6.04 25.16 12.98
C ARG A 126 -6.51 24.66 11.61
N ALA A 127 -5.94 25.19 10.54
CA ALA A 127 -6.26 24.76 9.18
C ALA A 127 -5.87 23.29 8.93
N ILE A 128 -4.78 22.80 9.53
CA ILE A 128 -4.45 21.36 9.55
C ILE A 128 -5.56 20.57 10.25
N GLY A 129 -6.05 21.04 11.41
CA GLY A 129 -7.20 20.43 12.07
C GLY A 129 -8.44 20.31 11.17
N VAL A 130 -8.75 21.35 10.38
CA VAL A 130 -9.85 21.34 9.40
C VAL A 130 -9.63 20.28 8.33
N ARG A 131 -8.44 20.23 7.71
CA ARG A 131 -8.09 19.23 6.70
C ARG A 131 -8.18 17.80 7.24
N CYS A 132 -7.65 17.57 8.44
CA CYS A 132 -7.72 16.29 9.14
C CYS A 132 -9.18 15.84 9.37
N ARG A 133 -10.05 16.77 9.81
CA ARG A 133 -11.48 16.50 9.99
C ARG A 133 -12.19 16.19 8.67
N GLU A 134 -11.88 16.91 7.61
CA GLU A 134 -12.42 16.68 6.27
C GLU A 134 -11.99 15.31 5.72
N ASN A 135 -10.74 14.88 5.94
CA ASN A 135 -10.26 13.56 5.56
C ASN A 135 -11.04 12.42 6.25
N LEU A 136 -11.35 12.56 7.53
CA LEU A 136 -12.18 11.60 8.26
C LEU A 136 -13.61 11.52 7.71
N LEU A 137 -14.21 12.66 7.35
CA LEU A 137 -15.52 12.68 6.71
C LEU A 137 -15.49 12.07 5.31
N ALA A 138 -14.46 12.39 4.52
CA ALA A 138 -14.26 11.84 3.19
C ALA A 138 -14.13 10.31 3.23
N PHE A 139 -13.41 9.77 4.22
CA PHE A 139 -13.35 8.32 4.47
C PHE A 139 -14.74 7.72 4.70
N VAL A 140 -15.54 8.31 5.58
CA VAL A 140 -16.90 7.82 5.88
C VAL A 140 -17.80 7.93 4.65
N HIS A 141 -17.73 9.01 3.88
CA HIS A 141 -18.51 9.16 2.65
C HIS A 141 -18.11 8.12 1.59
N ALA A 142 -16.82 7.86 1.41
CA ALA A 142 -16.35 6.79 0.53
C ALA A 142 -16.91 5.42 0.95
N ALA A 143 -16.92 5.10 2.25
CA ALA A 143 -17.52 3.86 2.74
C ALA A 143 -19.04 3.82 2.61
N GLN A 144 -19.73 4.97 2.70
CA GLN A 144 -21.17 5.08 2.46
C GLN A 144 -21.52 4.73 1.02
N ASP A 145 -20.74 5.22 0.06
CA ASP A 145 -21.01 5.05 -1.35
C ASP A 145 -20.52 3.71 -1.89
N ALA A 146 -19.55 3.07 -1.22
CA ALA A 146 -18.97 1.79 -1.65
C ALA A 146 -19.76 0.55 -1.22
N TYR A 147 -20.78 0.69 -0.36
CA TYR A 147 -21.51 -0.44 0.20
C TYR A 147 -23.02 -0.19 0.22
N ASP A 148 -23.80 -1.21 -0.11
CA ASP A 148 -25.25 -1.15 -0.06
C ASP A 148 -25.76 -1.29 1.38
N TRP A 149 -25.95 -0.14 2.04
CA TRP A 149 -26.45 -0.09 3.41
C TRP A 149 -27.95 -0.37 3.47
N PRO A 150 -28.42 -1.22 4.40
CA PRO A 150 -29.86 -1.39 4.63
C PRO A 150 -30.54 -0.06 4.96
N GLU A 151 -31.61 0.29 4.24
CA GLU A 151 -32.27 1.61 4.28
C GLU A 151 -32.84 2.01 5.65
N GLN A 152 -33.04 1.04 6.56
CA GLN A 152 -33.56 1.31 7.89
C GLN A 152 -32.51 1.98 8.79
N ASP A 153 -32.91 3.10 9.40
CA ASP A 153 -32.18 3.84 10.43
C ASP A 153 -30.79 4.34 10.01
N LEU A 154 -30.63 4.77 8.75
CA LEU A 154 -29.40 5.38 8.28
C LEU A 154 -29.09 6.69 9.05
N PRO A 155 -27.90 6.81 9.68
CA PRO A 155 -27.50 8.06 10.30
C PRO A 155 -27.40 9.19 9.27
N GLN A 156 -27.51 10.44 9.72
CA GLN A 156 -27.18 11.59 8.88
C GLN A 156 -25.78 11.40 8.26
N ARG A 157 -25.63 11.63 6.95
CA ARG A 157 -24.37 11.36 6.22
C ARG A 157 -23.13 11.98 6.87
N SER A 158 -23.26 13.18 7.44
CA SER A 158 -22.18 13.89 8.14
C SER A 158 -21.94 13.45 9.59
N ASN A 159 -22.73 12.51 10.14
CA ASN A 159 -22.57 12.03 11.51
C ASN A 159 -21.47 10.96 11.58
N PHE A 160 -20.22 11.44 11.60
CA PHE A 160 -19.02 10.61 11.59
C PHE A 160 -19.06 9.47 12.63
N LYS A 161 -19.36 9.76 13.89
CA LYS A 161 -19.30 8.75 14.98
C LYS A 161 -20.32 7.63 14.81
N LEU A 162 -21.55 7.94 14.36
CA LEU A 162 -22.55 6.92 14.10
C LEU A 162 -22.20 6.07 12.87
N TRP A 163 -21.64 6.70 11.84
CA TRP A 163 -21.15 5.95 10.68
C TRP A 163 -19.98 5.04 11.00
N VAL A 164 -19.03 5.45 11.84
CA VAL A 164 -17.97 4.57 12.34
C VAL A 164 -18.56 3.35 13.07
N GLU A 165 -19.59 3.55 13.90
CA GLU A 165 -20.26 2.42 14.55
C GLU A 165 -20.86 1.46 13.52
N ARG A 166 -21.66 2.00 12.59
CA ARG A 166 -22.37 1.25 11.55
C ARG A 166 -21.40 0.48 10.63
N ILE A 167 -20.35 1.14 10.16
CA ILE A 167 -19.36 0.55 9.24
C ILE A 167 -18.70 -0.65 9.88
N PHE A 168 -18.14 -0.49 11.08
CA PHE A 168 -17.37 -1.56 11.70
C PHE A 168 -18.23 -2.62 12.39
N ASP A 169 -19.50 -2.36 12.72
CA ASP A 169 -20.43 -3.44 13.11
C ASP A 169 -20.79 -4.34 11.94
N ALA A 170 -20.94 -3.77 10.72
CA ALA A 170 -21.18 -4.56 9.52
C ALA A 170 -19.92 -5.31 9.08
N PHE A 171 -18.79 -4.61 8.93
CA PHE A 171 -17.60 -5.16 8.27
C PHE A 171 -16.79 -6.09 9.17
N LEU A 172 -16.84 -5.87 10.48
CA LEU A 172 -16.15 -6.68 11.48
C LEU A 172 -17.17 -7.36 12.39
N SER A 173 -18.18 -8.00 11.81
CA SER A 173 -19.20 -8.74 12.58
C SER A 173 -18.62 -9.98 13.28
N GLY A 174 -19.37 -10.53 14.23
CA GLY A 174 -18.97 -11.72 14.98
C GLY A 174 -18.12 -11.45 16.24
N ALA A 175 -17.89 -12.52 17.00
CA ALA A 175 -17.16 -12.48 18.27
C ALA A 175 -15.64 -12.38 18.08
N ASP A 176 -15.09 -13.07 17.07
CA ASP A 176 -13.65 -13.12 16.80
C ASP A 176 -13.08 -11.75 16.39
N ASN A 177 -13.94 -10.90 15.85
CA ASN A 177 -13.59 -9.54 15.46
C ASN A 177 -13.79 -8.50 16.57
N ARG A 178 -14.21 -8.90 17.78
CA ARG A 178 -14.57 -7.96 18.86
C ARG A 178 -13.46 -6.97 19.19
N GLU A 179 -12.23 -7.46 19.38
CA GLU A 179 -11.11 -6.60 19.77
C GLU A 179 -10.65 -5.70 18.60
N ARG A 180 -10.61 -6.25 17.37
CA ARG A 180 -10.31 -5.46 16.16
C ARG A 180 -11.34 -4.33 15.97
N ARG A 181 -12.63 -4.67 16.11
CA ARG A 181 -13.76 -3.73 16.00
C ARG A 181 -13.71 -2.66 17.10
N ARG A 182 -13.41 -3.04 18.34
CA ARG A 182 -13.24 -2.08 19.45
C ARG A 182 -12.11 -1.11 19.17
N LEU A 183 -10.93 -1.62 18.84
CA LEU A 183 -9.74 -0.81 18.57
C LEU A 183 -10.00 0.23 17.47
N ILE A 184 -10.48 -0.21 16.31
CA ILE A 184 -10.66 0.70 15.16
C ILE A 184 -11.73 1.77 15.44
N LYS A 185 -12.84 1.40 16.07
CA LYS A 185 -13.90 2.35 16.47
C LYS A 185 -13.38 3.38 17.46
N THR A 186 -12.65 2.96 18.48
CA THR A 186 -12.07 3.86 19.48
C THR A 186 -11.05 4.79 18.81
N THR A 187 -10.11 4.27 18.03
CA THR A 187 -9.09 5.10 17.36
C THR A 187 -9.71 6.18 16.49
N LEU A 188 -10.70 5.84 15.65
CA LEU A 188 -11.37 6.82 14.80
C LEU A 188 -12.13 7.88 15.60
N LYS A 189 -12.83 7.49 16.68
CA LYS A 189 -13.63 8.41 17.51
C LYS A 189 -12.76 9.37 18.32
N GLU A 190 -11.70 8.88 18.94
CA GLU A 190 -10.77 9.71 19.70
C GLU A 190 -10.00 10.65 18.76
N THR A 191 -9.59 10.16 17.58
CA THR A 191 -8.98 11.01 16.55
C THR A 191 -9.95 12.11 16.10
N TRP A 192 -11.21 11.77 15.86
CA TRP A 192 -12.25 12.74 15.51
C TRP A 192 -12.42 13.83 16.58
N ASP A 193 -12.47 13.46 17.85
CA ASP A 193 -12.61 14.42 18.93
C ASP A 193 -11.39 15.34 19.03
N TYR A 194 -10.19 14.79 18.87
CA TYR A 194 -8.94 15.55 18.87
C TYR A 194 -8.87 16.57 17.73
N VAL A 195 -9.19 16.17 16.49
CA VAL A 195 -9.13 17.09 15.35
C VAL A 195 -10.22 18.16 15.42
N ASN A 196 -11.41 17.84 15.93
CA ASN A 196 -12.47 18.83 16.15
C ASN A 196 -12.03 19.88 17.18
N TRP A 197 -11.40 19.48 18.27
CA TRP A 197 -10.83 20.43 19.22
C TRP A 197 -9.81 21.34 18.54
N LEU A 198 -8.89 20.77 17.75
CA LEU A 198 -7.85 21.54 17.06
C LEU A 198 -8.46 22.59 16.09
N THR A 199 -9.58 22.27 15.43
CA THR A 199 -10.28 23.21 14.53
C THR A 199 -10.80 24.47 15.23
N HIS A 200 -10.96 24.44 16.55
CA HIS A 200 -11.45 25.56 17.34
C HIS A 200 -10.37 26.18 18.25
N SER A 201 -9.19 25.57 18.31
CA SER A 201 -8.11 26.05 19.18
C SER A 201 -7.54 27.39 18.71
N GLN A 202 -7.42 28.35 19.63
CA GLN A 202 -6.79 29.66 19.40
C GLN A 202 -5.29 29.67 19.72
N SER A 203 -4.81 28.66 20.44
CA SER A 203 -3.42 28.52 20.88
C SER A 203 -2.82 27.19 20.45
N GLY A 204 -3.30 26.63 19.33
CA GLY A 204 -2.76 25.40 18.76
C GLY A 204 -1.26 25.55 18.50
N LYS A 205 -0.52 24.47 18.74
CA LYS A 205 0.92 24.38 18.50
C LYS A 205 1.18 23.45 17.33
N TRP A 206 2.39 23.52 16.78
CA TRP A 206 2.82 22.60 15.73
C TRP A 206 2.67 21.13 16.17
N MET A 207 3.04 20.81 17.41
CA MET A 207 2.87 19.47 18.00
C MET A 207 1.41 18.99 17.97
N ASP A 208 0.44 19.89 18.16
CA ASP A 208 -0.98 19.51 18.10
C ASP A 208 -1.39 19.14 16.66
N ALA A 209 -0.89 19.88 15.68
CA ALA A 209 -1.13 19.60 14.26
C ALA A 209 -0.39 18.33 13.78
N GLU A 210 0.80 18.06 14.30
CA GLU A 210 1.55 16.82 14.05
C GLU A 210 0.80 15.60 14.60
N VAL A 211 0.37 15.65 15.86
CA VAL A 211 -0.43 14.57 16.48
C VAL A 211 -1.72 14.33 15.71
N ALA A 212 -2.42 15.41 15.31
CA ALA A 212 -3.64 15.30 14.51
C ALA A 212 -3.40 14.60 13.17
N THR A 213 -2.34 14.98 12.46
CA THR A 213 -2.01 14.42 11.14
C THR A 213 -1.64 12.94 11.27
N ASN A 214 -0.74 12.59 12.19
CA ASN A 214 -0.33 11.21 12.41
C ASN A 214 -1.48 10.31 12.86
N ALA A 215 -2.35 10.80 13.74
CA ALA A 215 -3.52 10.08 14.20
C ALA A 215 -4.52 9.81 13.06
N VAL A 216 -4.78 10.80 12.20
CA VAL A 216 -5.64 10.63 11.02
C VAL A 216 -5.05 9.67 10.00
N SER A 217 -3.76 9.82 9.66
CA SER A 217 -3.07 8.91 8.73
C SER A 217 -3.15 7.46 9.23
N HIS A 218 -2.88 7.22 10.52
CA HIS A 218 -2.96 5.90 11.13
C HIS A 218 -4.39 5.34 11.16
N ALA A 219 -5.36 6.15 11.62
CA ALA A 219 -6.75 5.73 11.74
C ALA A 219 -7.35 5.36 10.38
N ILE A 220 -7.16 6.22 9.37
CA ILE A 220 -7.68 5.98 8.02
C ILE A 220 -6.95 4.81 7.34
N GLY A 221 -5.63 4.68 7.50
CA GLY A 221 -4.87 3.56 6.94
C GLY A 221 -5.39 2.20 7.42
N MET A 222 -5.60 2.04 8.73
CA MET A 222 -6.19 0.83 9.30
C MET A 222 -7.63 0.61 8.83
N ALA A 223 -8.44 1.67 8.86
CA ALA A 223 -9.85 1.62 8.50
C ALA A 223 -10.07 1.22 7.04
N THR A 224 -9.26 1.78 6.14
CA THR A 224 -9.28 1.50 4.69
C THR A 224 -8.93 0.06 4.42
N SER A 225 -7.88 -0.48 5.05
CA SER A 225 -7.49 -1.90 4.90
C SER A 225 -8.63 -2.86 5.26
N ILE A 226 -9.35 -2.58 6.35
CA ILE A 226 -10.52 -3.38 6.77
C ILE A 226 -11.67 -3.26 5.75
N CYS A 227 -11.99 -2.04 5.31
CA CYS A 227 -13.07 -1.81 4.36
C CYS A 227 -12.79 -2.48 3.01
N VAL A 228 -11.59 -2.32 2.47
CA VAL A 228 -11.17 -2.92 1.21
C VAL A 228 -11.25 -4.45 1.27
N ARG A 229 -10.77 -5.08 2.34
CA ARG A 229 -10.89 -6.54 2.54
C ARG A 229 -12.34 -7.00 2.56
N HIS A 230 -13.21 -6.28 3.27
CA HIS A 230 -14.63 -6.62 3.36
C HIS A 230 -15.34 -6.48 2.01
N LEU A 231 -15.16 -5.34 1.33
CA LEU A 231 -15.76 -5.05 0.02
C LEU A 231 -15.35 -6.08 -1.05
N ARG A 232 -14.14 -6.64 -0.93
CA ARG A 232 -13.60 -7.66 -1.83
C ARG A 232 -13.87 -9.10 -1.39
N GLY A 233 -14.61 -9.31 -0.29
CA GLY A 233 -14.92 -10.63 0.23
C GLY A 233 -13.68 -11.45 0.64
N VAL A 234 -12.59 -10.79 1.05
CA VAL A 234 -11.32 -11.46 1.39
C VAL A 234 -11.44 -12.07 2.80
N PRO A 235 -11.33 -13.41 2.95
CA PRO A 235 -11.37 -14.04 4.26
C PRO A 235 -10.09 -13.78 5.05
N ASP A 236 -10.13 -14.00 6.37
CA ASP A 236 -8.96 -13.88 7.25
C ASP A 236 -7.89 -14.94 6.94
N GLN A 237 -8.31 -16.13 6.50
CA GLN A 237 -7.46 -17.23 6.07
C GLN A 237 -8.07 -17.96 4.87
N CYS A 238 -7.24 -18.64 4.10
CA CYS A 238 -7.69 -19.47 3.00
C CYS A 238 -8.65 -20.56 3.53
N PRO A 239 -9.88 -20.68 2.99
CA PRO A 239 -10.83 -21.69 3.45
C PRO A 239 -10.44 -23.13 3.05
N ALA A 240 -9.49 -23.29 2.12
CA ALA A 240 -9.04 -24.60 1.65
C ALA A 240 -7.82 -25.15 2.40
N CYS A 241 -6.87 -24.28 2.79
CA CYS A 241 -5.60 -24.70 3.40
C CYS A 241 -5.19 -23.90 4.65
N GLU A 242 -6.04 -22.98 5.12
CA GLU A 242 -5.81 -22.14 6.31
C GLU A 242 -4.59 -21.21 6.22
N SER A 243 -3.91 -21.14 5.07
CA SER A 243 -2.85 -20.18 4.82
C SER A 243 -3.38 -18.75 4.85
N HIS A 244 -2.59 -17.84 5.42
CA HIS A 244 -2.88 -16.41 5.47
C HIS A 244 -2.32 -15.66 4.24
N ARG A 245 -1.66 -16.37 3.32
CA ARG A 245 -1.04 -15.81 2.11
C ARG A 245 -2.08 -15.67 1.00
N LEU A 246 -2.95 -14.68 1.17
CA LEU A 246 -3.94 -14.26 0.18
C LEU A 246 -3.47 -12.98 -0.50
N PHE A 247 -3.53 -12.94 -1.82
CA PHE A 247 -3.21 -11.76 -2.62
C PHE A 247 -4.31 -11.48 -3.66
N PRO A 248 -4.54 -10.22 -4.05
CA PRO A 248 -5.50 -9.90 -5.09
C PRO A 248 -4.98 -10.35 -6.46
N GLU A 249 -5.84 -10.98 -7.24
CA GLU A 249 -5.65 -11.25 -8.67
C GLU A 249 -6.68 -10.42 -9.46
N GLU A 250 -6.19 -9.63 -10.40
CA GLU A 250 -7.04 -8.87 -11.33
C GLU A 250 -7.49 -9.74 -12.50
N GLY A 251 -8.75 -9.52 -12.91
CA GLY A 251 -9.40 -10.20 -14.01
C GLY A 251 -10.04 -9.24 -14.99
N LEU A 252 -10.30 -9.78 -16.17
CA LEU A 252 -11.07 -9.14 -17.24
C LEU A 252 -12.39 -9.90 -17.39
N ASP A 253 -13.52 -9.20 -17.29
CA ASP A 253 -14.80 -9.73 -17.75
C ASP A 253 -14.97 -9.38 -19.23
N PRO A 254 -15.04 -10.36 -20.16
CA PRO A 254 -15.25 -10.08 -21.57
C PRO A 254 -16.53 -9.28 -21.88
N ASN A 255 -17.53 -9.33 -21.00
CA ASN A 255 -18.79 -8.60 -21.18
C ASN A 255 -18.72 -7.15 -20.69
N ASN A 256 -17.80 -6.85 -19.76
CA ASN A 256 -17.59 -5.53 -19.18
C ASN A 256 -16.07 -5.21 -19.16
N PRO A 257 -15.42 -5.08 -20.32
CA PRO A 257 -13.97 -4.89 -20.41
C PRO A 257 -13.49 -3.58 -19.79
N GLU A 258 -14.37 -2.60 -19.66
CA GLU A 258 -14.14 -1.35 -18.94
C GLU A 258 -14.15 -1.53 -17.42
N VAL A 259 -14.69 -2.61 -16.87
CA VAL A 259 -14.75 -2.84 -15.42
C VAL A 259 -13.63 -3.77 -14.97
N ILE A 260 -12.92 -3.37 -13.92
CA ILE A 260 -11.89 -4.17 -13.27
C ILE A 260 -12.55 -5.06 -12.24
N PHE A 261 -12.19 -6.33 -12.29
CA PHE A 261 -12.60 -7.30 -11.30
C PHE A 261 -11.36 -7.77 -10.55
N GLU A 262 -11.45 -7.87 -9.24
CA GLU A 262 -10.43 -8.49 -8.41
C GLU A 262 -11.01 -9.66 -7.64
N ARG A 263 -10.19 -10.69 -7.41
CA ARG A 263 -10.52 -11.80 -6.50
C ARG A 263 -9.32 -12.16 -5.62
N PRO A 264 -9.54 -12.65 -4.39
CA PRO A 264 -8.44 -13.15 -3.58
C PRO A 264 -7.96 -14.51 -4.09
N LEU A 265 -6.64 -14.69 -4.19
CA LEU A 265 -5.99 -15.94 -4.55
C LEU A 265 -5.00 -16.38 -3.45
N CYS A 266 -4.99 -17.67 -3.14
CA CYS A 266 -4.06 -18.26 -2.18
C CYS A 266 -2.78 -18.74 -2.87
N SER A 267 -1.63 -18.22 -2.44
CA SER A 267 -0.33 -18.60 -3.03
C SER A 267 0.06 -20.06 -2.77
N GLU A 268 -0.47 -20.67 -1.71
CA GLU A 268 -0.07 -22.03 -1.28
C GLU A 268 -0.85 -23.12 -2.01
N CYS A 269 -2.16 -22.95 -2.16
CA CYS A 269 -3.04 -24.00 -2.71
C CYS A 269 -3.79 -23.59 -3.98
N GLY A 270 -3.67 -22.34 -4.43
CA GLY A 270 -4.36 -21.83 -5.62
C GLY A 270 -5.86 -21.62 -5.45
N TRP A 271 -6.39 -21.66 -4.21
CA TRP A 271 -7.79 -21.28 -3.95
C TRP A 271 -8.04 -19.86 -4.46
N ALA A 272 -9.14 -19.66 -5.20
CA ALA A 272 -9.59 -18.38 -5.69
C ALA A 272 -10.99 -18.08 -5.14
N GLY A 273 -11.17 -16.90 -4.57
CA GLY A 273 -12.46 -16.40 -4.11
C GLY A 273 -13.30 -15.81 -5.23
N ASP A 274 -14.44 -15.25 -4.85
CA ASP A 274 -15.34 -14.57 -5.76
C ASP A 274 -14.72 -13.28 -6.30
N ALA A 275 -15.01 -12.98 -7.56
CA ALA A 275 -14.59 -11.74 -8.19
C ALA A 275 -15.55 -10.60 -7.80
N ALA A 276 -14.98 -9.50 -7.33
CA ALA A 276 -15.69 -8.27 -7.00
C ALA A 276 -15.30 -7.16 -7.98
N PRO A 277 -16.25 -6.35 -8.46
CA PRO A 277 -15.94 -5.17 -9.25
C PRO A 277 -15.21 -4.15 -8.35
N VAL A 278 -14.09 -3.62 -8.83
CA VAL A 278 -13.31 -2.60 -8.10
C VAL A 278 -13.42 -1.21 -8.72
N GLY A 279 -13.93 -1.11 -9.96
CA GLY A 279 -14.33 0.13 -10.63
C GLY A 279 -14.07 0.08 -12.15
N GLU A 280 -14.13 1.24 -12.82
CA GLU A 280 -13.87 1.37 -14.27
C GLU A 280 -12.39 1.68 -14.60
N ARG A 281 -11.79 0.99 -15.58
CA ARG A 281 -10.47 1.30 -16.13
C ARG A 281 -10.46 2.71 -16.70
N SER A 282 -9.36 3.42 -16.50
CA SER A 282 -9.11 4.70 -17.18
C SER A 282 -8.93 4.50 -18.69
N GLU A 283 -9.13 5.56 -19.47
CA GLU A 283 -8.88 5.54 -20.91
C GLU A 283 -7.43 5.16 -21.24
N GLU A 284 -6.48 5.52 -20.36
CA GLU A 284 -5.05 5.22 -20.49
C GLU A 284 -4.77 3.72 -20.27
N GLU A 285 -5.37 3.11 -19.25
CA GLU A 285 -5.28 1.66 -19.00
C GLU A 285 -5.94 0.87 -20.14
N ILE A 286 -7.10 1.32 -20.62
CA ILE A 286 -7.78 0.71 -21.79
C ILE A 286 -6.88 0.79 -23.03
N ALA A 287 -6.20 1.93 -23.26
CA ALA A 287 -5.32 2.11 -24.40
C ALA A 287 -4.11 1.16 -24.38
N GLN A 288 -3.60 0.78 -23.21
CA GLN A 288 -2.49 -0.18 -23.08
C GLN A 288 -2.89 -1.60 -23.49
N PHE A 289 -4.15 -1.99 -23.30
CA PHE A 289 -4.69 -3.27 -23.79
C PHE A 289 -4.95 -3.28 -25.30
N ILE A 290 -4.98 -2.11 -25.96
CA ILE A 290 -5.07 -2.00 -27.43
C ILE A 290 -3.64 -1.97 -28.01
N THR A 291 -2.89 -3.04 -27.83
CA THR A 291 -1.66 -3.27 -28.59
C THR A 291 -2.06 -3.75 -29.99
N ARG A 292 -2.06 -2.85 -30.99
CA ARG A 292 -2.13 -3.27 -32.40
C ARG A 292 -0.76 -3.79 -32.81
N GLU A 293 -0.50 -5.06 -32.55
CA GLU A 293 0.62 -5.75 -33.19
C GLU A 293 0.20 -6.11 -34.62
N GLY A 294 0.90 -5.50 -35.58
CA GLY A 294 0.79 -5.83 -37.00
C GLY A 294 2.07 -5.42 -37.70
N GLU A 295 2.64 -6.32 -38.48
CA GLU A 295 3.60 -5.92 -39.50
C GLU A 295 2.84 -5.28 -40.67
N ASN A 296 3.37 -4.19 -41.21
CA ASN A 296 2.88 -3.64 -42.47
C ASN A 296 3.18 -4.64 -43.58
N SER A 297 2.19 -5.46 -43.91
CA SER A 297 2.18 -6.36 -45.05
C SER A 297 1.06 -5.94 -45.99
N ASP A 298 1.37 -5.80 -47.28
CA ASP A 298 0.38 -5.54 -48.34
C ASP A 298 -0.45 -6.81 -48.68
N GLU A 299 -0.25 -7.93 -47.97
CA GLU A 299 -1.04 -9.14 -48.17
C GLU A 299 -2.34 -9.10 -47.37
N CYS A 300 -3.48 -9.04 -48.07
CA CYS A 300 -4.81 -9.24 -47.49
C CYS A 300 -4.96 -10.67 -46.92
N GLY A 301 -4.67 -10.85 -45.64
CA GLY A 301 -4.92 -12.09 -44.91
C GLY A 301 -6.32 -12.14 -44.31
N VAL A 302 -7.20 -12.99 -44.83
CA VAL A 302 -8.47 -13.32 -44.16
C VAL A 302 -8.17 -14.23 -42.97
N MET A 303 -8.35 -13.72 -41.74
CA MET A 303 -8.09 -14.50 -40.52
C MET A 303 -9.04 -15.70 -40.41
N LYS A 304 -8.48 -16.91 -40.37
CA LYS A 304 -9.23 -18.18 -40.25
C LYS A 304 -9.35 -18.69 -38.81
N THR A 305 -8.71 -18.03 -37.86
CA THR A 305 -8.69 -18.39 -36.44
C THR A 305 -9.05 -17.15 -35.61
N PRO A 306 -9.91 -17.26 -34.59
CA PRO A 306 -10.18 -16.14 -33.69
C PRO A 306 -8.90 -15.67 -33.01
N LEU A 307 -8.67 -14.35 -32.96
CA LEU A 307 -7.52 -13.71 -32.32
C LEU A 307 -7.49 -13.83 -30.78
N LYS A 308 -8.48 -14.49 -30.18
CA LYS A 308 -8.58 -14.69 -28.73
C LYS A 308 -8.82 -16.16 -28.44
N GLU A 309 -7.99 -16.74 -27.57
CA GLU A 309 -8.37 -17.96 -26.86
C GLU A 309 -9.44 -17.58 -25.83
N VAL A 310 -10.62 -18.17 -25.97
CA VAL A 310 -11.69 -17.99 -24.97
C VAL A 310 -11.34 -18.88 -23.79
N LEU A 311 -10.85 -18.28 -22.70
CA LEU A 311 -10.73 -18.96 -21.40
C LEU A 311 -12.14 -19.22 -20.86
N GLY A 312 -12.80 -20.24 -21.40
CA GLY A 312 -13.95 -20.88 -20.79
C GLY A 312 -13.53 -21.60 -19.52
N LYS A 313 -14.46 -21.74 -18.57
CA LYS A 313 -14.31 -22.49 -17.31
C LYS A 313 -13.35 -23.67 -17.48
N ARG A 314 -12.26 -23.69 -16.69
CA ARG A 314 -11.46 -24.91 -16.55
C ARG A 314 -12.42 -26.06 -16.18
N PRO A 315 -12.41 -27.19 -16.90
CA PRO A 315 -13.19 -28.35 -16.50
C PRO A 315 -12.77 -28.76 -15.08
N ARG A 316 -13.77 -29.22 -14.32
CA ARG A 316 -13.66 -29.66 -12.92
C ARG A 316 -12.53 -30.66 -12.72
#